data_AF-A0A6N7AE04-F1
#
_entry.id   AF-A0A6N7AE04-F1
#
_cell.length_a   1.000
_cell.length_b   1.000
_cell.length_c   1.000
_cell.angle_alpha   90.00
_cell.angle_beta   90.00
_cell.angle_gamma   90.00
#
_symmetry.space_group_name_H-M   'P 1'
#
loop_
_entity.id
_entity.type
_entity.pdbx_description
1 polymer ?
#
loop_
_entity_poly.entity_id
_entity_poly.type
_entity_poly.pdbx_seq_one_letter_code
_entity_poly.pdbx_strand_id
1 'polypeptide(L)'
;MAKVKIRYLVIKPGRGGAIRYFWQPSKELRVLGWRPERLPEDRFDAIRRADVLNADLDAWRRGEPAVRSGERPGPAPGTVNDLVIRYKTSRFYTDKAPKTRAFYDHNLTIIRTLMGDVPVVRITAKMVQGTYDGLRIKTPAKANAVIRVLRLLLQHGVREDMITRNPAASPGLIGTAPSGKVWPRAAVDLFVEIADRAGRPSIGTAVLVA
;
A
#
# COMPACT_ATOMS: atom_id res chain seq x y z
N MET A 1 23.72 -28.46 8.48
CA MET A 1 22.87 -27.70 7.54
C MET A 1 23.74 -26.69 6.79
N ALA A 2 23.83 -26.79 5.46
CA ALA A 2 24.72 -25.94 4.66
C ALA A 2 24.29 -24.47 4.73
N LYS A 3 25.19 -23.57 5.12
CA LYS A 3 24.98 -22.12 5.03
C LYS A 3 25.02 -21.72 3.56
N VAL A 4 23.86 -21.60 2.91
CA VAL A 4 23.75 -21.02 1.57
C VAL A 4 24.27 -19.58 1.63
N LYS A 5 25.41 -19.32 0.98
CA LYS A 5 26.06 -18.01 0.94
C LYS A 5 25.64 -17.30 -0.34
N ILE A 6 24.71 -16.35 -0.21
CA ILE A 6 24.25 -15.53 -1.33
C ILE A 6 25.27 -14.40 -1.56
N ARG A 7 25.71 -14.23 -2.82
CA ARG A 7 26.69 -13.21 -3.21
C ARG A 7 26.15 -11.82 -2.89
N TYR A 8 27.03 -10.97 -2.35
CA TYR A 8 26.76 -9.57 -1.99
C TYR A 8 25.62 -9.33 -0.97
N LEU A 9 24.96 -10.37 -0.44
CA LEU A 9 24.02 -10.26 0.67
C LEU A 9 24.77 -10.09 1.99
N VAL A 10 24.54 -8.98 2.67
CA VAL A 10 25.15 -8.64 3.95
C VAL A 10 24.07 -8.43 5.01
N ILE A 11 24.21 -9.14 6.13
CA ILE A 11 23.35 -9.02 7.30
C ILE A 11 24.04 -8.10 8.30
N LYS A 12 23.35 -7.06 8.77
CA LYS A 12 23.89 -6.13 9.79
C LYS A 12 22.91 -5.99 10.97
N PRO A 13 23.43 -5.84 12.21
CA PRO A 13 22.59 -5.48 13.34
C PRO A 13 22.08 -4.05 13.18
N GLY A 14 20.81 -3.86 13.49
CA GLY A 14 20.10 -2.58 13.55
C GLY A 14 19.92 -2.09 14.98
N ARG A 15 19.30 -0.90 15.12
CA ARG A 15 18.96 -0.34 16.43
C ARG A 15 18.02 -1.29 17.17
N GLY A 16 18.34 -1.64 18.42
CA GLY A 16 17.53 -2.53 19.25
C GLY A 16 17.64 -4.02 18.93
N GLY A 17 18.70 -4.46 18.23
CA GLY A 17 18.92 -5.88 17.91
C GLY A 17 18.17 -6.38 16.67
N ALA A 18 17.41 -5.52 15.99
CA ALA A 18 16.73 -5.87 14.74
C ALA A 18 17.74 -6.25 13.64
N ILE A 19 17.48 -7.31 12.89
CA ILE A 19 18.34 -7.72 11.79
C ILE A 19 17.99 -6.90 10.53
N ARG A 20 19.01 -6.43 9.81
CA ARG A 20 18.83 -5.71 8.54
C ARG A 20 19.60 -6.38 7.42
N TYR A 21 18.98 -6.46 6.26
CA TYR A 21 19.54 -7.06 5.06
C TYR A 21 19.95 -5.98 4.06
N PHE A 22 21.13 -6.16 3.44
CA PHE A 22 21.68 -5.25 2.44
C PHE A 22 22.27 -6.02 1.29
N TRP A 23 22.16 -5.49 0.08
CA TRP A 23 22.97 -5.91 -1.06
C TRP A 23 24.13 -4.92 -1.23
N GLN A 24 25.36 -5.39 -1.06
CA GLN A 24 26.57 -4.56 -1.04
C GLN A 24 27.55 -5.05 -2.11
N PRO A 25 27.59 -4.40 -3.29
CA PRO A 25 28.54 -4.75 -4.33
C PRO A 25 29.97 -4.40 -3.91
N SER A 26 30.95 -5.04 -4.56
CA SER A 26 32.38 -4.80 -4.31
C SER A 26 32.79 -3.37 -4.67
N LYS A 27 33.96 -2.94 -4.21
CA LYS A 27 34.50 -1.58 -4.50
C LYS A 27 34.58 -1.32 -6.00
N GLU A 28 35.07 -2.28 -6.77
CA GLU A 28 35.17 -2.22 -8.23
C GLU A 28 33.80 -2.03 -8.91
N LEU A 29 32.79 -2.81 -8.47
CA LEU A 29 31.43 -2.70 -9.00
C LEU A 29 30.78 -1.34 -8.69
N ARG A 30 31.11 -0.73 -7.55
CA ARG A 30 30.63 0.62 -7.22
C ARG A 30 31.22 1.69 -8.13
N VAL A 31 32.49 1.55 -8.54
CA VAL A 31 33.13 2.44 -9.53
C VAL A 31 32.40 2.33 -10.88
N LEU A 32 31.92 1.14 -11.22
CA LEU A 32 31.14 0.85 -12.42
C LEU A 32 29.65 1.26 -12.31
N GLY A 33 29.25 1.93 -11.21
CA GLY A 33 27.91 2.48 -11.02
C GLY A 33 26.93 1.62 -10.22
N TRP A 34 27.31 0.41 -9.79
CA TRP A 34 26.46 -0.44 -8.96
C TRP A 34 26.39 0.08 -7.52
N ARG A 35 25.21 0.49 -7.06
CA ARG A 35 25.03 1.09 -5.73
C ARG A 35 24.55 0.06 -4.70
N PRO A 36 24.96 0.19 -3.43
CA PRO A 36 24.42 -0.65 -2.37
C PRO A 36 22.92 -0.38 -2.14
N GLU A 37 22.13 -1.45 -1.94
CA GLU A 37 20.69 -1.38 -1.75
C GLU A 37 20.28 -1.97 -0.39
N ARG A 38 19.32 -1.32 0.29
CA ARG A 38 18.67 -1.90 1.48
C ARG A 38 17.57 -2.86 1.03
N LEU A 39 17.62 -4.08 1.55
CA LEU A 39 16.70 -5.16 1.20
C LEU A 39 15.50 -5.22 2.18
N PRO A 40 14.43 -5.97 1.83
CA PRO A 40 13.31 -6.25 2.73
C PRO A 40 13.75 -6.79 4.09
N GLU A 41 12.90 -6.60 5.11
CA GLU A 41 13.19 -7.01 6.50
C GLU A 41 12.93 -8.51 6.73
N ASP A 42 12.16 -9.16 5.86
CA ASP A 42 12.02 -10.61 5.86
C ASP A 42 13.22 -11.29 5.18
N ARG A 43 13.69 -12.39 5.77
CA ARG A 43 14.88 -13.11 5.31
C ARG A 43 14.69 -13.74 3.93
N PHE A 44 13.54 -14.35 3.66
CA PHE A 44 13.28 -15.01 2.37
C PHE A 44 13.13 -13.96 1.27
N ASP A 45 12.49 -12.84 1.56
CA ASP A 45 12.36 -11.73 0.63
C ASP A 45 13.70 -11.04 0.34
N ALA A 46 14.56 -10.90 1.35
CA ALA A 46 15.91 -10.38 1.18
C ALA A 46 16.79 -11.29 0.32
N ILE A 47 16.70 -12.61 0.52
CA ILE A 47 17.37 -13.63 -0.30
C ILE A 47 16.95 -13.48 -1.75
N ARG A 48 15.63 -13.50 -2.01
CA ARG A 48 15.05 -13.38 -3.35
C ARG A 48 15.47 -12.09 -4.06
N ARG A 49 15.47 -10.94 -3.35
CA ARG A 49 15.91 -9.67 -3.93
C ARG A 49 17.41 -9.65 -4.22
N ALA A 50 18.23 -10.24 -3.35
CA ALA A 50 19.67 -10.36 -3.59
C ALA A 50 19.97 -11.26 -4.81
N ASP A 51 19.21 -12.34 -5.02
CA ASP A 51 19.37 -13.21 -6.19
C ASP A 51 19.01 -12.50 -7.49
N VAL A 52 17.97 -11.66 -7.50
CA VAL A 52 17.64 -10.81 -8.65
C VAL A 52 18.79 -9.85 -8.98
N LEU A 53 19.30 -9.12 -7.98
CA LEU A 53 20.41 -8.18 -8.17
C LEU A 53 21.70 -8.89 -8.64
N ASN A 54 21.92 -10.13 -8.19
CA ASN A 54 23.04 -10.94 -8.64
C ASN A 54 22.87 -11.41 -10.08
N ALA A 55 21.66 -11.78 -10.50
CA ALA A 55 21.37 -12.18 -11.87
C ALA A 55 21.56 -11.01 -12.85
N ASP A 56 21.16 -9.80 -12.46
CA ASP A 56 21.35 -8.58 -13.26
C ASP A 56 22.84 -8.24 -13.41
N LEU A 57 23.61 -8.39 -12.33
CA LEU A 57 25.05 -8.22 -12.36
C LEU A 57 25.73 -9.25 -13.28
N ASP A 58 25.27 -10.51 -13.26
CA ASP A 58 25.81 -11.55 -14.13
C ASP A 58 25.44 -11.28 -15.60
N ALA A 59 24.23 -10.79 -15.90
CA ALA A 59 23.84 -10.38 -17.25
C ALA A 59 24.70 -9.22 -17.77
N TRP A 60 24.96 -8.21 -16.93
CA TRP A 60 25.88 -7.11 -17.25
C TRP A 60 27.29 -7.62 -17.57
N ARG A 61 27.81 -8.57 -16.78
CA ARG A 61 29.14 -9.18 -17.02
C ARG A 61 29.22 -9.95 -18.34
N ARG A 62 28.10 -10.49 -18.82
CA ARG A 62 28.02 -11.20 -20.12
C ARG A 62 27.83 -10.25 -21.31
N GLY A 63 27.73 -8.94 -21.08
CA GLY A 63 27.49 -7.96 -22.15
C GLY A 63 26.04 -7.98 -22.68
N GLU A 64 25.13 -8.70 -22.01
CA GLU A 64 23.70 -8.61 -22.26
C GLU A 64 23.20 -7.24 -21.75
N PRO A 65 22.13 -6.67 -22.33
CA PRO A 65 21.53 -5.46 -21.81
C PRO A 65 21.10 -5.70 -20.36
N ALA A 66 21.96 -5.29 -19.43
CA ALA A 66 21.66 -5.29 -18.02
C ALA A 66 20.43 -4.41 -17.84
N VAL A 67 19.31 -5.01 -17.44
CA VAL A 67 18.20 -4.25 -16.88
C VAL A 67 18.83 -3.52 -15.71
N ARG A 68 19.10 -2.22 -15.84
CA ARG A 68 19.78 -1.42 -14.83
C ARG A 68 18.89 -1.36 -13.58
N SER A 69 18.95 -2.40 -12.78
CA SER A 69 18.06 -2.69 -11.66
C SER A 69 18.50 -1.97 -10.39
N GLY A 70 18.84 -0.68 -10.53
CA GLY A 70 18.67 0.28 -9.45
C GLY A 70 17.19 0.68 -9.29
N GLU A 71 16.36 0.43 -10.31
CA GLU A 71 14.92 0.44 -10.19
C GLU A 71 14.46 -0.96 -9.79
N ARG A 72 13.65 -1.02 -8.71
CA ARG A 72 12.86 -2.21 -8.41
C ARG A 72 12.25 -2.69 -9.73
N PRO A 73 12.30 -3.99 -10.10
CA PRO A 73 11.48 -4.47 -11.21
C PRO A 73 10.08 -3.93 -10.92
N GLY A 74 9.62 -3.07 -11.82
CA GLY A 74 8.29 -2.49 -11.73
C GLY A 74 7.31 -3.63 -11.53
N PRO A 75 6.16 -3.38 -10.89
CA PRO A 75 5.16 -4.43 -10.78
C PRO A 75 4.91 -5.05 -12.16
N ALA A 76 4.75 -6.37 -12.21
CA ALA A 76 4.63 -7.07 -13.48
C ALA A 76 3.54 -6.38 -14.34
N PRO A 77 3.83 -6.06 -15.61
CA PRO A 77 2.89 -5.35 -16.46
C PRO A 77 1.52 -6.04 -16.46
N GLY A 78 0.45 -5.27 -16.40
CA GLY A 78 -0.91 -5.85 -16.38
C GLY A 78 -1.39 -6.33 -15.01
N THR A 79 -0.61 -6.17 -13.94
CA THR A 79 -1.05 -6.48 -12.56
C THR A 79 -1.82 -5.34 -11.90
N VAL A 80 -2.49 -5.64 -10.78
CA VAL A 80 -3.12 -4.60 -9.95
C VAL A 80 -2.08 -3.57 -9.47
N ASN A 81 -0.87 -3.99 -9.11
CA ASN A 81 0.19 -3.06 -8.71
C ASN A 81 0.59 -2.12 -9.85
N ASP A 82 0.69 -2.60 -11.10
CA ASP A 82 0.91 -1.77 -12.29
C ASP A 82 -0.25 -0.78 -12.49
N LEU A 83 -1.49 -1.26 -12.42
CA LEU A 83 -2.68 -0.42 -12.52
C LEU A 83 -2.74 0.66 -11.43
N VAL A 84 -2.30 0.37 -10.20
CA VAL A 84 -2.21 1.39 -9.13
C VAL A 84 -1.19 2.47 -9.47
N ILE A 85 -0.05 2.12 -10.07
CA ILE A 85 0.95 3.10 -10.51
C ILE A 85 0.33 4.00 -11.58
N ARG A 86 -0.24 3.42 -12.63
CA ARG A 86 -0.91 4.15 -13.72
C ARG A 86 -2.02 5.07 -13.21
N TYR A 87 -2.83 4.58 -12.27
CA TYR A 87 -3.88 5.37 -11.64
C TYR A 87 -3.31 6.59 -10.91
N LYS A 88 -2.25 6.40 -10.12
CA LYS A 88 -1.62 7.48 -9.34
C LYS A 88 -0.95 8.54 -10.21
N THR A 89 -0.54 8.19 -11.43
CA THR A 89 0.00 9.14 -12.41
C THR A 89 -1.08 9.79 -13.28
N SER A 90 -2.32 9.31 -13.23
CA SER A 90 -3.43 9.83 -14.04
C SER A 90 -4.07 11.09 -13.43
N ARG A 91 -4.69 11.91 -14.29
CA ARG A 91 -5.51 13.07 -13.87
C ARG A 91 -6.59 12.72 -12.85
N PHE A 92 -7.15 11.50 -12.95
CA PHE A 92 -8.19 11.03 -12.04
C PHE A 92 -7.72 10.95 -10.59
N TYR A 93 -6.41 10.85 -10.35
CA TYR A 93 -5.79 10.89 -9.03
C TYR A 93 -5.14 12.24 -8.72
N THR A 94 -4.37 12.80 -9.65
CA THR A 94 -3.58 14.03 -9.41
C THR A 94 -4.46 15.24 -9.12
N ASP A 95 -5.64 15.31 -9.73
CA ASP A 95 -6.58 16.43 -9.59
C ASP A 95 -7.39 16.36 -8.28
N LYS A 96 -7.26 15.28 -7.51
CA LYS A 96 -7.95 15.14 -6.23
C LYS A 96 -7.30 16.00 -5.15
N ALA A 97 -8.13 16.57 -4.28
CA ALA A 97 -7.68 17.28 -3.09
C ALA A 97 -6.74 16.41 -2.21
N PRO A 98 -5.75 17.00 -1.51
CA PRO A 98 -4.77 16.25 -0.72
C PRO A 98 -5.38 15.28 0.29
N LYS A 99 -6.43 15.70 1.02
CA LYS A 99 -7.15 14.84 1.98
C LYS A 99 -7.80 13.63 1.29
N THR A 100 -8.36 13.85 0.10
CA THR A 100 -8.95 12.77 -0.71
C THR A 100 -7.87 11.82 -1.19
N ARG A 101 -6.71 12.32 -1.65
CA ARG A 101 -5.57 11.47 -2.04
C ARG A 101 -5.10 10.58 -0.89
N ALA A 102 -4.96 11.12 0.31
CA ALA A 102 -4.58 10.35 1.50
C ALA A 102 -5.57 9.21 1.80
N PHE A 103 -6.88 9.46 1.70
CA PHE A 103 -7.89 8.42 1.83
C PHE A 103 -7.75 7.33 0.76
N TYR A 104 -7.50 7.71 -0.49
CA TYR A 104 -7.29 6.76 -1.58
C TYR A 104 -6.01 5.96 -1.37
N ASP A 105 -4.88 6.59 -1.03
CA ASP A 105 -3.60 5.93 -0.77
C ASP A 105 -3.71 4.84 0.30
N HIS A 106 -4.45 5.11 1.38
CA HIS A 106 -4.71 4.12 2.42
C HIS A 106 -5.44 2.89 1.85
N ASN A 107 -6.53 3.10 1.10
CA ASN A 107 -7.31 2.00 0.52
C ASN A 107 -6.54 1.27 -0.60
N LEU A 108 -5.78 1.99 -1.43
CA LEU A 108 -4.93 1.40 -2.47
C LEU A 108 -3.83 0.53 -1.85
N THR A 109 -3.27 0.92 -0.71
CA THR A 109 -2.30 0.09 0.02
C THR A 109 -2.92 -1.24 0.41
N ILE A 110 -4.14 -1.24 0.94
CA ILE A 110 -4.86 -2.46 1.29
C ILE A 110 -5.12 -3.32 0.05
N ILE A 111 -5.56 -2.73 -1.06
CA ILE A 111 -5.79 -3.44 -2.32
C ILE A 111 -4.51 -4.10 -2.82
N ARG A 112 -3.38 -3.39 -2.77
CA ARG A 112 -2.06 -3.93 -3.15
C ARG A 112 -1.64 -5.10 -2.27
N THR A 113 -1.88 -5.03 -0.97
CA THR A 113 -1.59 -6.14 -0.05
C THR A 113 -2.45 -7.37 -0.35
N LEU A 114 -3.72 -7.18 -0.72
CA LEU A 114 -4.65 -8.29 -0.96
C LEU A 114 -4.49 -8.95 -2.33
N MET A 115 -4.19 -8.17 -3.36
CA MET A 115 -4.23 -8.67 -4.75
C MET A 115 -3.24 -7.96 -5.69
N GLY A 116 -2.21 -7.28 -5.17
CA GLY A 116 -1.30 -6.46 -5.96
C GLY A 116 -0.62 -7.20 -7.11
N ASP A 117 -0.26 -8.47 -6.93
CA ASP A 117 0.42 -9.27 -7.94
C ASP A 117 -0.54 -10.02 -8.87
N VAL A 118 -1.85 -9.88 -8.66
CA VAL A 118 -2.86 -10.51 -9.50
C VAL A 118 -2.96 -9.75 -10.83
N PRO A 119 -2.94 -10.43 -11.99
CA PRO A 119 -3.25 -9.80 -13.28
C PRO A 119 -4.66 -9.19 -13.28
N VAL A 120 -4.80 -7.94 -13.73
CA VAL A 120 -6.09 -7.23 -13.74
C VAL A 120 -7.14 -8.02 -14.55
N VAL A 121 -6.72 -8.64 -15.66
CA VAL A 121 -7.56 -9.50 -16.50
C VAL A 121 -8.15 -10.72 -15.78
N ARG A 122 -7.52 -11.18 -14.70
CA ARG A 122 -7.99 -12.32 -13.90
C ARG A 122 -8.93 -11.91 -12.76
N ILE A 123 -9.13 -10.61 -12.52
CA ILE A 123 -10.05 -10.16 -11.48
C ILE A 123 -11.48 -10.46 -11.90
N THR A 124 -12.16 -11.29 -11.10
CA THR A 124 -13.56 -11.66 -11.32
C THR A 124 -14.47 -11.05 -10.25
N ALA A 125 -15.77 -10.96 -10.54
CA ALA A 125 -16.77 -10.51 -9.57
C ALA A 125 -16.75 -11.39 -8.29
N LYS A 126 -16.51 -12.70 -8.44
CA LYS A 126 -16.36 -13.63 -7.31
C LYS A 126 -15.18 -13.28 -6.41
N MET A 127 -14.04 -12.89 -6.97
CA MET A 127 -12.88 -12.44 -6.19
C MET A 127 -13.16 -11.13 -5.46
N VAL A 128 -13.84 -10.19 -6.11
CA VAL A 128 -14.27 -8.93 -5.50
C VAL A 128 -15.19 -9.20 -4.31
N GLN A 129 -16.17 -10.09 -4.48
CA GLN A 129 -17.11 -10.47 -3.42
C GLN A 129 -16.40 -11.18 -2.25
N GLY A 130 -15.53 -12.15 -2.53
CA GLY A 130 -14.76 -12.82 -1.48
C GLY A 130 -13.86 -11.85 -0.69
N THR A 131 -13.30 -10.84 -1.36
CA THR A 131 -12.55 -9.76 -0.71
C THR A 131 -13.44 -8.91 0.19
N TYR A 132 -14.65 -8.57 -0.28
CA TYR A 132 -15.63 -7.82 0.50
C TYR A 132 -16.03 -8.58 1.75
N ASP A 133 -16.45 -9.84 1.60
CA ASP A 133 -16.95 -10.66 2.70
C ASP A 133 -15.87 -10.87 3.78
N GLY A 134 -14.62 -11.11 3.36
CA GLY A 134 -13.48 -11.24 4.26
C GLY A 134 -13.21 -9.97 5.10
N LEU A 135 -13.25 -8.79 4.47
CA LEU A 135 -13.03 -7.52 5.17
C LEU A 135 -14.22 -7.12 6.04
N ARG A 136 -15.44 -7.46 5.60
CA ARG A 136 -16.68 -7.05 6.25
C ARG A 136 -16.83 -7.68 7.64
N ILE A 137 -16.36 -8.91 7.85
CA ILE A 137 -16.46 -9.63 9.13
C ILE A 137 -15.98 -8.77 10.31
N LYS A 138 -14.83 -8.10 10.15
CA LYS A 138 -14.24 -7.27 11.21
C LYS A 138 -14.61 -5.80 11.07
N THR A 139 -14.67 -5.31 9.85
CA THR A 139 -14.76 -3.86 9.59
C THR A 139 -15.66 -3.54 8.40
N PRO A 140 -16.99 -3.51 8.58
CA PRO A 140 -17.94 -3.27 7.49
C PRO A 140 -17.74 -1.94 6.74
N ALA A 141 -17.50 -0.85 7.47
CA ALA A 141 -17.27 0.47 6.86
C ALA A 141 -15.99 0.50 6.02
N LYS A 142 -14.93 -0.17 6.50
CA LYS A 142 -13.66 -0.31 5.78
C LYS A 142 -13.82 -1.17 4.55
N ALA A 143 -14.55 -2.29 4.63
CA ALA A 143 -14.85 -3.14 3.48
C ALA A 143 -15.55 -2.32 2.37
N ASN A 144 -16.56 -1.53 2.74
CA ASN A 144 -17.24 -0.64 1.80
C ASN A 144 -16.28 0.38 1.16
N ALA A 145 -15.39 1.00 1.94
CA ALA A 145 -14.40 1.95 1.44
C ALA A 145 -13.42 1.30 0.44
N VAL A 146 -12.87 0.15 0.80
CA VAL A 146 -11.91 -0.59 -0.05
C VAL A 146 -12.56 -0.98 -1.37
N ILE A 147 -13.78 -1.54 -1.35
CA ILE A 147 -14.46 -1.96 -2.59
C ILE A 147 -14.87 -0.77 -3.46
N ARG A 148 -15.23 0.38 -2.88
CA ARG A 148 -15.47 1.62 -3.65
C ARG A 148 -14.21 2.08 -4.39
N VAL A 149 -13.04 2.03 -3.73
CA VAL A 149 -11.78 2.40 -4.37
C VAL A 149 -11.36 1.35 -5.41
N LEU A 150 -11.56 0.06 -5.13
CA LEU A 150 -11.30 -1.02 -6.10
C LEU A 150 -12.18 -0.87 -7.35
N ARG A 151 -13.47 -0.57 -7.20
CA ARG A 151 -14.37 -0.29 -8.32
C ARG A 151 -13.84 0.84 -9.20
N LEU A 152 -13.37 1.93 -8.59
CA LEU A 152 -12.82 3.06 -9.34
C LEU A 152 -11.51 2.70 -10.04
N LEU A 153 -10.62 1.98 -9.35
CA LEU A 153 -9.36 1.51 -9.89
C LEU A 153 -9.58 0.61 -11.12
N LEU A 154 -10.49 -0.35 -11.04
CA LEU A 154 -10.81 -1.23 -12.17
C LEU A 154 -11.53 -0.47 -13.29
N GLN A 155 -12.31 0.57 -12.99
CA GLN A 155 -12.84 1.45 -14.02
C GLN A 155 -11.72 2.20 -14.76
N HIS A 156 -10.64 2.57 -14.06
CA HIS A 156 -9.45 3.11 -14.73
C HIS A 156 -8.76 2.05 -15.58
N GLY A 157 -8.68 0.79 -15.12
CA GLY A 157 -8.17 -0.32 -15.92
C GLY A 157 -8.95 -0.55 -17.23
N VAL A 158 -10.27 -0.29 -17.22
CA VAL A 158 -11.08 -0.31 -18.46
C VAL A 158 -10.70 0.83 -19.42
N ARG A 159 -10.37 2.02 -18.89
CA ARG A 159 -9.96 3.17 -19.73
C ARG A 159 -8.56 3.01 -20.33
N GLU A 160 -7.72 2.19 -19.68
CA GLU A 160 -6.36 1.87 -20.10
C GLU A 160 -6.30 0.57 -20.94
N ASP A 161 -7.46 0.04 -21.36
CA ASP A 161 -7.60 -1.21 -22.11
C ASP A 161 -6.94 -2.44 -21.44
N MET A 162 -6.72 -2.41 -20.13
CA MET A 162 -6.18 -3.53 -19.36
C MET A 162 -7.23 -4.62 -19.09
N ILE A 163 -8.51 -4.23 -19.08
CA ILE A 163 -9.68 -5.11 -18.94
C ILE A 163 -10.86 -4.58 -19.73
N THR A 164 -11.64 -5.50 -20.31
CA THR A 164 -12.82 -5.14 -21.12
C THR A 164 -13.98 -4.60 -20.30
N ARG A 165 -14.19 -5.10 -19.07
CA ARG A 165 -15.30 -4.70 -18.20
C ARG A 165 -14.87 -4.62 -16.76
N ASN A 166 -15.53 -3.76 -15.99
CA ASN A 166 -15.27 -3.62 -14.56
C ASN A 166 -16.01 -4.70 -13.75
N PRO A 167 -15.31 -5.70 -13.17
CA PRO A 167 -15.94 -6.77 -12.41
C PRO A 167 -16.49 -6.30 -11.05
N ALA A 168 -16.14 -5.08 -10.62
CA ALA A 168 -16.64 -4.45 -9.39
C ALA A 168 -17.71 -3.38 -9.68
N ALA A 169 -18.33 -3.37 -10.86
CA ALA A 169 -19.32 -2.36 -11.26
C ALA A 169 -20.55 -2.32 -10.33
N SER A 170 -21.01 -3.47 -9.85
CA SER A 170 -22.19 -3.59 -8.98
C SER A 170 -21.90 -4.50 -7.78
N PRO A 171 -21.16 -4.02 -6.76
CA PRO A 171 -20.65 -4.88 -5.70
C PRO A 171 -21.64 -5.15 -4.54
N GLY A 172 -22.90 -4.71 -4.64
CA GLY A 172 -23.92 -5.02 -3.62
C GLY A 172 -23.58 -4.57 -2.19
N LEU A 173 -22.95 -3.39 -2.02
CA LEU A 173 -22.46 -2.93 -0.71
C LEU A 173 -23.60 -2.70 0.29
N ILE A 174 -23.47 -3.29 1.47
CA ILE A 174 -24.43 -3.10 2.57
C ILE A 174 -24.08 -1.82 3.34
N GLY A 175 -25.07 -0.94 3.53
CA GLY A 175 -24.94 0.27 4.32
C GLY A 175 -24.55 -0.02 5.77
N THR A 176 -23.71 0.84 6.35
CA THR A 176 -23.41 0.80 7.79
C THR A 176 -24.26 1.82 8.51
N ALA A 177 -24.83 1.43 9.66
CA ALA A 177 -25.57 2.37 10.50
C ALA A 177 -24.68 3.58 10.86
N PRO A 178 -25.22 4.80 10.87
CA PRO A 178 -24.49 5.97 11.35
C PRO A 178 -23.94 5.71 12.76
N SER A 179 -22.65 6.00 12.96
CA SER A 179 -22.02 5.93 14.26
C SER A 179 -21.83 7.34 14.81
N GLY A 180 -22.25 7.56 16.05
CA GLY A 180 -22.16 8.84 16.74
C GLY A 180 -23.32 8.97 17.73
N LYS A 181 -23.05 9.45 18.93
CA LYS A 181 -24.10 9.82 19.87
C LYS A 181 -24.32 11.32 19.76
N VAL A 182 -25.58 11.73 19.56
CA VAL A 182 -25.96 13.12 19.76
C VAL A 182 -25.77 13.42 21.24
N TRP A 183 -25.03 14.47 21.57
CA TRP A 183 -24.84 14.87 22.96
C TRP A 183 -26.12 15.54 23.46
N PRO A 184 -26.78 14.99 24.50
CA PRO A 184 -27.87 15.70 25.13
C PRO A 184 -27.34 16.97 25.80
N ARG A 185 -28.21 17.97 25.96
CA ARG A 185 -27.81 19.27 26.56
C ARG A 185 -27.13 19.09 27.92
N ALA A 186 -27.64 18.21 28.77
CA ALA A 186 -27.04 17.90 30.07
C ALA A 186 -25.60 17.36 29.98
N ALA A 187 -25.25 16.63 28.90
CA ALA A 187 -23.87 16.17 28.70
C ALA A 187 -22.95 17.31 28.26
N VAL A 188 -23.47 18.26 27.47
CA VAL A 188 -22.75 19.49 27.11
C VAL A 188 -22.48 20.32 28.36
N ASP A 189 -23.52 20.56 29.18
CA ASP A 189 -23.40 21.36 30.40
C ASP A 189 -22.42 20.72 31.40
N LEU A 190 -22.50 19.40 31.60
CA LEU A 190 -21.55 18.66 32.43
C LEU A 190 -20.11 18.76 31.90
N PHE A 191 -19.92 18.69 30.59
CA PHE A 191 -18.60 18.82 29.99
C PHE A 191 -18.01 20.21 30.22
N VAL A 192 -18.82 21.27 30.10
CA VAL A 192 -18.42 22.64 30.41
C VAL A 192 -18.00 22.75 31.88
N GLU A 193 -18.81 22.24 32.81
CA GLU A 193 -18.50 22.25 34.24
C GLU A 193 -17.16 21.56 34.56
N ILE A 194 -16.90 20.40 33.94
CA ILE A 194 -15.64 19.67 34.12
C ILE A 194 -14.46 20.44 33.50
N ALA A 195 -14.65 21.07 32.34
CA ALA A 195 -13.62 21.88 31.69
C ALA A 195 -13.22 23.09 32.57
N ASP A 196 -14.21 23.76 33.17
CA ASP A 196 -13.98 24.87 34.10
C ASP A 196 -13.23 24.41 35.35
N ARG A 197 -13.67 23.32 35.97
CA ARG A 197 -13.01 22.72 37.15
C ARG A 197 -11.57 22.29 36.84
N ALA A 198 -11.30 21.85 35.62
CA ALA A 198 -9.97 21.49 35.15
C ALA A 198 -9.09 22.69 34.75
N GLY A 199 -9.58 23.93 34.91
CA GLY A 199 -8.86 25.15 34.54
C GLY A 199 -8.73 25.34 33.02
N ARG A 200 -9.64 24.76 32.23
CA ARG A 200 -9.66 24.82 30.75
C ARG A 200 -10.99 25.37 30.20
N PRO A 201 -11.44 26.56 30.64
CA PRO A 201 -12.76 27.09 30.29
C PRO A 201 -12.95 27.32 28.78
N SER A 202 -11.88 27.66 28.05
CA SER A 202 -11.92 27.84 26.60
C SER A 202 -12.36 26.58 25.83
N ILE A 203 -12.09 25.38 26.37
CA ILE A 203 -12.52 24.12 25.78
C ILE A 203 -14.03 23.91 26.01
N GLY A 204 -14.53 24.25 27.21
CA GLY A 204 -15.95 24.20 27.52
C GLY A 204 -16.76 25.11 26.58
N THR A 205 -16.33 26.37 26.44
CA THR A 205 -16.95 27.33 25.52
C THR A 205 -16.94 26.83 24.08
N ALA A 206 -15.83 26.24 23.61
CA ALA A 206 -15.74 25.69 22.26
C ALA A 206 -16.76 24.57 22.00
N VAL A 207 -17.05 23.73 22.99
CA VAL A 207 -18.07 22.66 22.88
C VAL A 207 -19.49 23.22 22.96
N LEU A 208 -19.72 24.29 23.71
CA LEU A 208 -21.04 24.93 23.83
C LEU A 208 -21.52 25.59 22.53
N VAL A 209 -20.58 26.10 21.71
CA VAL A 209 -20.88 26.88 20.49
C VAL A 209 -20.70 26.09 19.19
N ALA A 210 -20.22 24.84 19.26
CA ALA A 210 -20.02 23.95 18.11
C ALA A 210 -21.31 23.26 17.66
#